data_AF-A0A7X8TSR7-F1
#
_entry.id   AF-A0A7X8TSR7-F1
#
_cell.length_a   1.000
_cell.length_b   1.000
_cell.length_c   1.000
_cell.angle_alpha   90.00
_cell.angle_beta   90.00
_cell.angle_gamma   90.00
#
_symmetry.space_group_name_H-M   'P 1'
#
loop_
_entity.id
_entity.type
_entity.pdbx_description
1 polymer ?
#
loop_
_entity_poly.entity_id
_entity_poly.type
_entity_poly.pdbx_seq_one_letter_code
_entity_poly.pdbx_strand_id
1 'polypeptide(L)'
;MSKNKKFAIRVIEKRNGWSAEITRQVTSRKVVVSKRETGFDSEAAAQAWGETTLAEFVQNQVVRNERKAVQRQEREAAALASAKRPRAERATDENDEDDDIE
;
A
#
# COMPACT_ATOMS: atom_id res chain seq x y z
N MET A 1 6.81 11.26 -20.09
CA MET A 1 6.40 10.01 -19.40
C MET A 1 7.30 9.75 -18.20
N SER A 2 6.79 9.93 -16.98
CA SER A 2 7.49 9.59 -15.75
C SER A 2 7.69 8.07 -15.66
N LYS A 3 8.93 7.62 -15.44
CA LYS A 3 9.28 6.18 -15.35
C LYS A 3 8.86 5.62 -13.99
N ASN A 4 7.56 5.45 -13.74
CA ASN A 4 7.09 4.68 -12.59
C ASN A 4 6.89 3.21 -13.00
N LYS A 5 7.56 2.27 -12.31
CA LYS A 5 7.44 0.84 -12.60
C LYS A 5 6.03 0.28 -12.30
N LYS A 6 5.29 0.90 -11.37
CA LYS A 6 4.03 0.34 -10.85
C LYS A 6 2.79 0.92 -11.51
N PHE A 7 2.87 2.13 -12.04
CA PHE A 7 1.74 2.82 -12.64
C PHE A 7 2.12 3.38 -14.00
N ALA A 8 1.19 3.35 -14.94
CA ALA A 8 1.35 3.92 -16.28
C ALA A 8 0.06 4.60 -16.74
N ILE A 9 0.21 5.65 -17.55
CA ILE A 9 -0.90 6.35 -18.21
C ILE A 9 -1.11 5.69 -19.56
N ARG A 10 -2.38 5.39 -19.89
CA ARG A 10 -2.80 4.96 -21.22
C ARG A 10 -3.85 5.93 -21.73
N VAL A 11 -3.52 6.62 -22.82
CA VAL A 11 -4.47 7.48 -23.53
C VAL A 11 -5.00 6.71 -24.74
N ILE A 12 -6.31 6.76 -24.96
CA ILE A 12 -7.00 6.02 -26.02
C ILE A 12 -7.98 6.96 -26.69
N GLU A 13 -7.85 7.11 -28.01
CA GLU A 13 -8.81 7.80 -28.85
C GLU A 13 -10.13 7.00 -28.95
N LYS A 14 -11.25 7.70 -28.90
CA LYS A 14 -12.61 7.17 -28.99
C LYS A 14 -13.37 7.94 -30.07
N ARG A 15 -14.53 7.41 -30.46
CA ARG A 15 -15.36 7.94 -31.55
C ARG A 15 -15.64 9.45 -31.44
N ASN A 16 -15.81 9.98 -30.22
CA ASN A 16 -16.16 11.37 -29.96
C ASN A 16 -15.21 12.02 -28.93
N GLY A 17 -13.93 11.69 -28.93
CA GLY A 17 -12.95 12.32 -28.05
C GLY A 17 -11.95 11.33 -27.46
N TRP A 18 -11.33 11.71 -26.36
CA TRP A 18 -10.22 10.98 -25.76
C TRP A 18 -10.58 10.42 -24.38
N SER A 19 -9.91 9.33 -24.04
CA SER A 19 -10.00 8.69 -22.72
C SER A 19 -8.61 8.49 -22.15
N ALA A 20 -8.47 8.68 -20.84
CA ALA A 20 -7.24 8.43 -20.11
C ALA A 20 -7.48 7.39 -19.01
N GLU A 21 -6.56 6.44 -18.90
CA GLU A 21 -6.58 5.36 -17.92
C GLU A 21 -5.27 5.35 -17.13
N ILE A 22 -5.38 5.35 -15.80
CA ILE A 22 -4.27 5.01 -14.92
C ILE A 22 -4.29 3.51 -14.72
N THR A 23 -3.25 2.84 -15.20
CA THR A 23 -3.05 1.41 -15.02
C THR A 23 -2.07 1.14 -13.89
N ARG A 24 -2.26 0.03 -13.17
CA ARG A 24 -1.40 -0.43 -12.09
C ARG A 24 -0.93 -1.85 -12.36
N GLN A 25 0.36 -2.08 -12.26
CA GLN A 25 0.93 -3.41 -12.23
C GLN A 25 0.69 -4.03 -10.84
N VAL A 26 -0.13 -5.08 -10.80
CA VAL A 26 -0.48 -5.81 -9.56
C VAL A 26 0.51 -6.95 -9.33
N THR A 27 0.83 -7.68 -10.39
CA THR A 27 1.88 -8.72 -10.43
C THR A 27 2.67 -8.59 -11.72
N SER A 28 3.75 -9.37 -11.88
CA SER A 28 4.54 -9.38 -13.13
C SER A 28 3.69 -9.67 -14.38
N ARG A 29 2.60 -10.42 -14.24
CA ARG A 29 1.73 -10.85 -15.35
C ARG A 29 0.38 -10.12 -15.42
N LYS A 30 0.04 -9.30 -14.41
CA LYS A 30 -1.30 -8.68 -14.31
C LYS A 30 -1.23 -7.18 -14.14
N VAL A 31 -1.85 -6.47 -15.08
CA VAL A 31 -2.07 -5.02 -15.06
C VAL A 31 -3.59 -4.77 -14.99
N VAL A 32 -3.99 -3.82 -14.16
CA VAL A 32 -5.41 -3.45 -13.98
C VAL A 32 -5.59 -1.95 -14.12
N VAL A 33 -6.74 -1.51 -14.62
CA VAL A 33 -7.11 -0.08 -14.62
C VAL A 33 -7.54 0.31 -13.21
N SER A 34 -6.87 1.31 -12.64
CA SER A 34 -7.15 1.84 -11.31
C SER A 34 -8.06 3.06 -11.32
N LYS A 35 -7.96 3.91 -12.34
CA LYS A 35 -8.85 5.05 -12.57
C LYS A 35 -8.96 5.31 -14.06
N ARG A 36 -10.14 5.72 -14.53
CA ARG A 36 -10.41 6.09 -15.92
C ARG A 36 -11.22 7.37 -15.94
N GLU A 37 -10.89 8.24 -16.88
CA GLU A 37 -11.69 9.42 -17.24
C GLU A 37 -11.87 9.47 -18.76
N THR A 38 -13.03 9.95 -19.20
CA THR A 38 -13.42 9.93 -20.62
C THR A 38 -14.08 11.23 -21.03
N GLY A 39 -14.07 11.54 -22.32
CA GLY A 39 -14.73 12.73 -22.84
C GLY A 39 -13.81 13.95 -22.90
N PHE A 40 -12.50 13.72 -22.98
CA PHE A 40 -11.55 14.80 -23.23
C PHE A 40 -11.61 15.24 -24.69
N ASP A 41 -11.51 16.55 -24.92
CA ASP A 41 -11.53 17.13 -26.27
C ASP A 41 -10.22 16.85 -27.05
N SER A 42 -9.11 16.61 -26.34
CA SER A 42 -7.80 16.37 -26.95
C SER A 42 -6.98 15.33 -26.19
N GLU A 43 -6.02 14.73 -26.90
CA GLU A 43 -5.02 13.84 -26.31
C GLU A 43 -4.21 14.55 -25.22
N ALA A 44 -3.85 15.82 -25.44
CA ALA A 44 -3.08 16.61 -24.48
C ALA A 44 -3.84 16.83 -23.17
N ALA A 45 -5.14 17.11 -23.23
CA ALA A 45 -5.99 17.24 -22.04
C ALA A 45 -6.09 15.92 -21.27
N ALA A 46 -6.28 14.81 -22.00
CA ALA A 46 -6.32 13.46 -21.42
C ALA A 46 -4.98 13.08 -20.76
N GLN A 47 -3.86 13.42 -21.41
CA GLN A 47 -2.52 13.17 -20.90
C GLN A 47 -2.22 14.00 -19.66
N ALA A 48 -2.54 15.30 -19.67
CA ALA A 48 -2.34 16.19 -18.52
C ALA A 48 -3.13 15.70 -17.29
N TRP A 49 -4.40 15.32 -17.48
CA TRP A 49 -5.19 14.70 -16.42
C TRP A 49 -4.55 13.41 -15.90
N GLY A 50 -4.02 12.59 -16.81
CA GLY A 50 -3.30 11.37 -16.47
C GLY A 50 -2.07 11.64 -15.60
N GLU A 51 -1.29 12.66 -15.92
CA GLU A 51 -0.07 13.02 -15.19
C GLU A 51 -0.36 13.56 -13.79
N THR A 52 -1.34 14.46 -13.65
CA THR A 52 -1.78 14.96 -12.34
C THR A 52 -2.29 13.82 -11.46
N THR A 53 -3.17 12.98 -12.02
CA THR A 53 -3.74 11.84 -11.27
C THR A 53 -2.64 10.82 -10.91
N LEU A 54 -1.71 10.56 -11.82
CA LEU A 54 -0.60 9.65 -11.55
C LEU A 54 0.22 10.11 -10.34
N ALA A 55 0.54 11.41 -10.24
CA ALA A 55 1.27 11.97 -9.12
C ALA A 55 0.58 11.70 -7.78
N GLU A 56 -0.75 11.88 -7.71
CA GLU A 56 -1.55 11.56 -6.52
C GLU A 56 -1.45 10.07 -6.14
N PHE A 57 -1.48 9.16 -7.12
CA PHE A 57 -1.34 7.72 -6.88
C PHE A 57 0.05 7.36 -6.33
N VAL A 58 1.10 8.02 -6.82
CA VAL A 58 2.47 7.81 -6.32
C VAL A 58 2.58 8.29 -4.88
N GLN A 59 2.14 9.51 -4.58
CA GLN A 59 2.18 10.08 -3.23
C GLN A 59 1.41 9.20 -2.23
N ASN A 60 0.19 8.79 -2.60
CA ASN A 60 -0.62 7.89 -1.77
C ASN A 60 0.06 6.53 -1.54
N GLN A 61 0.86 6.04 -2.50
CA GLN A 61 1.64 4.81 -2.32
C GLN A 61 2.81 5.00 -1.35
N VAL A 62 3.49 6.14 -1.37
CA VAL A 62 4.58 6.47 -0.43
C VAL A 62 4.05 6.49 1.00
N VAL A 63 3.02 7.30 1.26
CA VAL A 63 2.40 7.42 2.59
C VAL A 63 1.93 6.07 3.13
N ARG A 64 1.28 5.25 2.30
CA ARG A 64 0.86 3.90 2.72
C ARG A 64 2.03 2.97 3.03
N ASN A 65 3.12 3.06 2.27
CA ASN A 65 4.30 2.23 2.49
C ASN A 65 5.01 2.61 3.79
N GLU A 66 5.13 3.91 4.08
CA GLU A 66 5.69 4.44 5.33
C GLU A 66 4.88 3.94 6.54
N ARG A 67 3.56 4.12 6.51
CA ARG A 67 2.68 3.62 7.57
C ARG A 67 2.85 2.11 7.81
N LYS A 68 2.97 1.32 6.73
CA LYS A 68 3.19 -0.13 6.84
C LYS A 68 4.60 -0.48 7.33
N ALA A 69 5.60 0.36 7.08
CA ALA A 69 6.95 0.17 7.58
C ALA A 69 6.99 0.34 9.10
N VAL A 70 6.36 1.40 9.62
CA VAL A 70 6.22 1.64 11.07
C VAL A 70 5.51 0.47 11.75
N GLN A 71 4.37 0.03 11.23
CA GLN A 71 3.64 -1.14 11.78
C GLN A 71 4.44 -2.46 11.72
N ARG A 72 5.42 -2.59 10.82
CA ARG A 72 6.32 -3.77 10.83
C ARG A 72 7.33 -3.65 11.96
N GLN A 73 7.95 -2.48 12.13
CA GLN A 73 8.91 -2.24 13.21
C GLN A 73 8.27 -2.45 14.59
N GLU A 74 7.04 -1.96 14.81
CA GLU A 74 6.31 -2.15 16.06
C GLU A 74 6.03 -3.64 16.33
N ARG A 75 5.58 -4.39 15.31
CA ARG A 75 5.33 -5.84 15.43
C ARG A 75 6.60 -6.64 15.66
N GLU A 76 7.68 -6.28 14.98
CA GLU A 76 8.99 -6.90 15.17
C GLU A 76 9.53 -6.62 16.57
N ALA A 77 9.39 -5.39 17.08
CA ALA A 77 9.79 -5.02 18.44
C ALA A 77 8.96 -5.77 19.51
N ALA A 78 7.64 -5.87 19.32
CA ALA A 78 6.75 -6.62 20.21
C ALA A 78 7.08 -8.12 20.21
N ALA A 79 7.33 -8.70 19.02
CA ALA A 79 7.76 -10.09 18.90
C ALA A 79 9.10 -10.32 19.62
N LEU A 80 10.08 -9.42 19.43
CA LEU A 80 11.38 -9.51 20.11
C LEU A 80 11.24 -9.38 21.64
N ALA A 81 10.39 -8.48 22.13
CA ALA A 81 10.14 -8.31 23.55
C ALA A 81 9.50 -9.55 24.17
N SER A 82 8.50 -10.14 23.49
CA SER A 82 7.88 -11.39 23.94
C SER A 82 8.85 -12.59 23.92
N ALA A 83 9.75 -12.65 22.94
CA ALA A 83 10.77 -13.70 22.84
C ALA A 83 11.91 -13.54 23.87
N LYS A 84 12.17 -12.30 24.32
CA LYS A 84 13.18 -11.98 25.34
C LYS A 84 12.68 -12.10 26.77
N ARG A 85 11.37 -12.27 27.01
CA ARG A 85 10.84 -12.61 28.34
C ARG A 85 11.38 -13.98 28.73
N PRO A 86 12.32 -14.07 29.70
CA PRO A 86 12.89 -15.35 30.08
C PRO A 86 11.83 -16.20 30.77
N ARG A 87 11.94 -17.53 30.60
CA ARG A 87 11.09 -18.54 31.23
C ARG A 87 10.92 -18.38 32.76
N ALA A 88 11.82 -17.63 33.42
CA ALA A 88 11.81 -17.35 34.85
C ALA A 88 10.58 -16.55 35.34
N GLU A 89 10.02 -15.62 34.55
CA GLU A 89 8.77 -14.91 34.90
C GLU A 89 7.52 -15.80 34.75
N ARG A 90 7.63 -16.89 33.98
CA ARG A 90 6.54 -17.86 33.81
C ARG A 90 6.41 -18.83 34.99
N ALA A 91 7.44 -18.93 35.83
CA ALA A 91 7.48 -19.83 36.98
C ALA A 91 7.00 -19.16 38.29
N THR A 92 6.94 -17.82 38.33
CA THR A 92 6.42 -17.09 39.51
C THR A 92 4.90 -16.95 39.51
N ASP A 93 4.24 -17.10 38.36
CA ASP A 93 2.77 -17.06 38.23
C ASP A 93 2.13 -18.43 38.57
N GLU A 94 2.89 -19.54 38.43
CA GLU A 94 2.42 -20.90 38.77
C GLU A 94 2.57 -21.24 40.26
N ASN A 95 3.26 -20.43 41.05
CA ASN A 95 3.62 -20.76 42.44
C ASN A 95 2.84 -19.94 43.49
N ASP A 96 1.95 -19.04 43.05
CA ASP A 96 1.06 -18.22 43.90
C ASP A 96 -0.38 -18.79 43.99
N GLU A 97 -0.72 -19.87 43.26
CA GLU A 97 -2.06 -20.51 43.28
C GLU A 97 -2.19 -21.71 44.26
N ASP A 98 -1.10 -22.18 44.87
CA ASP A 98 -1.09 -23.38 45.74
C ASP A 98 -1.10 -23.10 47.26
N ASP A 99 -1.11 -21.84 47.70
CA ASP A 99 -0.90 -21.47 49.13
C ASP A 99 -2.19 -21.12 49.92
N ASP A 100 -3.39 -21.37 49.39
CA ASP A 100 -4.67 -20.94 49.99
C ASP A 100 -5.67 -22.08 50.31
N ILE A 101 -5.17 -23.28 50.67
CA ILE A 101 -5.99 -24.33 51.32
C ILE A 101 -5.25 -24.89 52.55
N GLU A 102 -5.51 -24.32 53.74
CA GLU A 102 -5.71 -25.07 54.99
C GLU A 102 -6.58 -24.31 55.99
#